data_AF-A0A1V5B790-F1
#
_entry.id   AF-A0A1V5B790-F1
#
_cell.length_a   1.000
_cell.length_b   1.000
_cell.length_c   1.000
_cell.angle_alpha   90.00
_cell.angle_beta   90.00
_cell.angle_gamma   90.00
#
_symmetry.space_group_name_H-M   'P 1'
#
loop_
_entity.id
_entity.type
_entity.pdbx_description
1 polymer ?
#
loop_
_entity_poly.entity_id
_entity_poly.type
_entity_poly.pdbx_seq_one_letter_code
_entity_poly.pdbx_strand_id
1 'polypeptide(L)'
;MDAIERMEIQNAVQTMDNNQKTIYYEQKKKNPGLMAGASFVVPGLGQIIMGKLLKGLIILFLCWLVLPWLYGIWDAYYMAKNYNADLFMLVYPGKVPVS
;
A
#
# COMPACT_ATOMS: atom_id res chain seq x y z
N MET A 1 2.76 6.47 -17.77
CA MET A 1 2.65 7.77 -18.44
C MET A 1 3.43 8.85 -17.72
N ASP A 2 4.72 8.83 -18.04
CA ASP A 2 5.61 9.97 -17.85
C ASP A 2 5.32 11.04 -18.93
N ALA A 3 6.14 12.09 -19.00
CA ALA A 3 5.96 13.17 -19.96
C ALA A 3 6.37 12.77 -21.39
N ILE A 4 7.39 11.92 -21.52
CA ILE A 4 7.93 11.47 -22.81
C ILE A 4 6.92 10.56 -23.51
N GLU A 5 6.39 9.55 -22.81
CA GLU A 5 5.35 8.65 -23.30
C GLU A 5 4.12 9.45 -23.75
N ARG A 6 3.76 10.53 -23.03
CA ARG A 6 2.68 11.45 -23.44
C ARG A 6 2.96 12.13 -24.77
N MET A 7 4.16 12.69 -24.93
CA MET A 7 4.56 13.39 -26.15
C MET A 7 4.63 12.42 -27.34
N GLU A 8 5.17 11.22 -27.15
CA GLU A 8 5.20 10.17 -28.16
C GLU A 8 3.80 9.77 -28.63
N ILE A 9 2.88 9.53 -27.68
CA ILE A 9 1.48 9.21 -28.00
C ILE A 9 0.82 10.37 -28.76
N GLN A 10 1.01 11.62 -28.32
CA GLN A 10 0.43 12.79 -28.99
C GLN A 10 0.92 12.94 -30.42
N ASN A 11 2.22 12.82 -30.64
CA ASN A 11 2.82 12.89 -31.97
C ASN A 11 2.32 11.75 -32.87
N ALA A 12 2.21 10.53 -32.33
CA ALA A 12 1.68 9.38 -33.07
C ALA A 12 0.20 9.53 -33.42
N VAL A 13 -0.63 10.04 -32.50
CA VAL A 13 -2.08 10.18 -32.68
C VAL A 13 -2.45 11.33 -33.64
N GLN A 14 -1.58 12.33 -33.83
CA GLN A 14 -1.81 13.44 -34.75
C GLN A 14 -1.93 13.00 -36.22
N THR A 15 -1.24 11.94 -36.61
CA THR A 15 -1.25 11.44 -37.99
C THR A 15 -2.31 10.36 -38.25
N MET A 16 -3.06 9.94 -37.21
CA MET A 16 -4.01 8.83 -37.28
C MET A 16 -5.45 9.28 -37.57
N ASP A 17 -6.19 8.47 -38.33
CA ASP A 17 -7.64 8.58 -38.46
C ASP A 17 -8.40 8.00 -37.23
N ASN A 18 -9.72 8.18 -37.17
CA ASN A 18 -10.52 7.77 -36.01
C ASN A 18 -10.56 6.24 -35.79
N ASN A 19 -10.54 5.43 -36.85
CA ASN A 19 -10.47 3.97 -36.75
C ASN A 19 -9.10 3.55 -36.23
N GLN A 20 -8.02 4.14 -36.75
CA GLN A 20 -6.66 3.92 -36.27
C GLN A 20 -6.50 4.29 -34.79
N LYS A 21 -7.07 5.42 -34.35
CA LYS A 21 -7.08 5.82 -32.94
C LYS A 21 -7.77 4.79 -32.04
N THR A 22 -8.87 4.22 -32.49
CA THR A 22 -9.62 3.20 -31.73
C THR A 22 -8.80 1.93 -31.56
N ILE A 23 -8.17 1.45 -32.64
CA ILE A 23 -7.30 0.27 -32.59
C ILE A 23 -6.08 0.54 -31.70
N TYR A 24 -5.45 1.70 -31.82
CA TYR A 24 -4.31 2.10 -31.00
C TYR A 24 -4.67 2.13 -29.51
N TYR A 25 -5.83 2.70 -29.17
CA TYR A 25 -6.32 2.74 -27.80
C TYR A 25 -6.51 1.33 -27.24
N GLU A 26 -7.21 0.44 -27.94
CA GLU A 26 -7.47 -0.92 -27.47
C GLU A 26 -6.18 -1.73 -27.28
N GLN A 27 -5.17 -1.53 -28.13
CA GLN A 27 -3.86 -2.17 -27.97
C GLN A 27 -3.07 -1.65 -26.76
N LYS A 28 -3.11 -0.35 -26.50
CA LYS A 28 -2.38 0.27 -25.37
C LYS A 28 -3.14 0.15 -24.05
N LYS A 29 -4.46 -0.12 -24.10
CA LYS A 29 -5.32 -0.21 -22.93
C LYS A 29 -4.81 -1.27 -21.96
N LYS A 30 -4.68 -0.85 -20.70
CA LYS A 30 -4.24 -1.70 -19.60
C LYS A 30 -5.45 -2.22 -18.83
N ASN A 31 -5.42 -3.48 -18.40
CA ASN A 31 -6.49 -4.07 -17.59
C ASN A 31 -6.29 -3.72 -16.10
N PRO A 32 -7.15 -2.88 -15.50
CA PRO A 32 -7.01 -2.46 -14.11
C PRO A 32 -7.18 -3.62 -13.12
N GLY A 33 -8.05 -4.59 -13.43
CA GLY A 33 -8.29 -5.75 -12.58
C GLY A 33 -7.06 -6.66 -12.47
N LEU A 34 -6.37 -6.92 -13.59
CA LEU A 34 -5.13 -7.69 -13.58
C LEU A 34 -4.03 -7.01 -12.75
N MET A 35 -3.94 -5.68 -12.80
CA MET A 35 -2.92 -4.94 -12.06
C MET A 35 -3.20 -4.88 -10.56
N ALA A 36 -4.47 -4.75 -10.18
CA ALA A 36 -4.90 -4.85 -8.80
C ALA A 36 -4.64 -6.26 -8.26
N GLY A 37 -5.01 -7.30 -9.02
CA GLY A 37 -4.75 -8.69 -8.67
C GLY A 37 -3.27 -8.99 -8.50
N ALA A 38 -2.41 -8.51 -9.40
CA ALA A 38 -0.96 -8.65 -9.26
C ALA A 38 -0.43 -8.00 -7.97
N SER A 39 -0.97 -6.82 -7.61
CA SER A 39 -0.60 -6.12 -6.37
C SER A 39 -1.11 -6.80 -5.10
N PHE A 40 -2.19 -7.57 -5.20
CA PHE A 40 -2.74 -8.35 -4.09
C PHE A 40 -1.84 -9.54 -3.74
N VAL A 41 -1.27 -10.20 -4.75
CA VAL A 41 -0.34 -11.33 -4.54
C VAL A 41 1.04 -10.85 -4.11
N VAL A 42 1.55 -9.81 -4.78
CA VAL A 42 2.87 -9.23 -4.47
C VAL A 42 2.72 -7.71 -4.30
N PRO A 43 2.92 -7.19 -3.07
CA PRO A 43 2.82 -5.76 -2.80
C PRO A 43 3.69 -4.94 -3.76
N GLY A 44 3.10 -3.90 -4.36
CA GLY A 44 3.80 -3.01 -5.28
C GLY A 44 3.94 -3.52 -6.72
N LEU A 45 3.64 -4.79 -7.03
CA LEU A 45 3.84 -5.37 -8.36
C LEU A 45 3.03 -4.66 -9.47
N GLY A 46 1.78 -4.29 -9.20
CA GLY A 46 0.98 -3.52 -10.17
C GLY A 46 1.55 -2.13 -10.47
N GLN A 47 2.27 -1.52 -9.52
CA GLN A 47 2.98 -0.26 -9.79
C GLN A 47 4.19 -0.48 -10.71
N ILE A 48 4.92 -1.58 -10.52
CA ILE A 48 6.06 -1.95 -11.37
C ILE A 48 5.60 -2.23 -12.80
N ILE A 49 4.51 -3.00 -12.98
CA ILE A 49 3.91 -3.27 -14.31
C ILE A 49 3.47 -1.98 -15.01
N MET A 50 3.09 -0.95 -14.24
CA MET A 50 2.75 0.39 -14.75
C MET A 50 3.97 1.30 -14.98
N GLY A 51 5.20 0.75 -14.93
CA GLY A 51 6.45 1.49 -15.13
C GLY A 51 6.87 2.36 -13.94
N LYS A 52 6.16 2.28 -12.81
CA LYS A 52 6.45 3.06 -11.60
C LYS A 52 7.34 2.27 -10.64
N LEU A 53 8.56 1.94 -11.08
CA LEU A 53 9.48 1.06 -10.36
C LEU A 53 9.72 1.51 -8.91
N LEU A 54 10.10 2.79 -8.72
CA LEU A 54 10.39 3.31 -7.38
C LEU A 54 9.18 3.21 -6.44
N LYS A 55 7.98 3.52 -6.93
CA LYS A 55 6.74 3.39 -6.13
C LYS A 55 6.45 1.93 -5.78
N GLY A 56 6.66 1.03 -6.74
CA GLY A 56 6.51 -0.41 -6.50
C GLY A 56 7.46 -0.93 -5.44
N LEU A 57 8.74 -0.56 -5.51
CA LEU A 57 9.75 -0.96 -4.52
C LEU A 57 9.45 -0.40 -3.12
N ILE A 58 9.05 0.87 -3.03
CA ILE A 58 8.63 1.48 -1.76
C ILE A 58 7.49 0.66 -1.12
N ILE A 59 6.45 0.32 -1.89
CA ILE A 59 5.33 -0.47 -1.37
C ILE A 59 5.78 -1.87 -0.97
N LEU A 60 6.62 -2.52 -1.79
CA LEU A 60 7.13 -3.86 -1.52
C LEU A 60 7.92 -3.93 -0.20
N PHE A 61 8.80 -2.96 0.05
CA PHE A 61 9.65 -2.95 1.24
C PHE A 61 8.97 -2.41 2.50
N LEU A 62 7.88 -1.64 2.37
CA LEU A 62 7.20 -1.02 3.51
C LEU A 62 5.88 -1.71 3.88
N CYS A 63 5.38 -2.68 3.09
CA CYS A 63 4.08 -3.29 3.33
C CYS A 63 3.95 -3.97 4.71
N TRP A 64 5.06 -4.44 5.28
CA TRP A 64 5.08 -5.14 6.57
C TRP A 64 5.07 -4.21 7.78
N LEU A 65 5.26 -2.89 7.61
CA LEU A 65 5.28 -1.91 8.72
C LEU A 65 3.95 -1.79 9.48
N VAL A 66 2.85 -2.30 8.90
CA VAL A 66 1.57 -2.41 9.60
C VAL A 66 1.67 -3.34 10.81
N LEU A 67 2.50 -4.39 10.77
CA LEU A 67 2.62 -5.36 11.85
C LEU A 67 3.30 -4.79 13.11
N PRO A 68 4.48 -4.15 13.04
CA PRO A 68 5.07 -3.47 14.21
C PRO A 68 4.17 -2.38 14.80
N TRP A 69 3.42 -1.66 13.95
CA TRP A 69 2.48 -0.64 14.42
C TRP A 69 1.34 -1.26 15.24
N LEU A 70 0.71 -2.33 14.76
CA LEU A 70 -0.31 -3.06 15.51
C LEU A 70 0.25 -3.69 16.79
N TYR A 71 1.46 -4.25 16.73
CA TYR A 71 2.14 -4.78 17.92
C TYR A 71 2.37 -3.70 18.97
N GLY A 72 2.81 -2.50 18.58
CA GLY A 72 3.05 -1.40 19.51
C GLY A 72 1.79 -0.92 20.23
N ILE A 73 0.62 -0.97 19.58
CA ILE A 73 -0.67 -0.65 20.23
C ILE A 73 -1.01 -1.70 21.28
N TRP A 74 -0.88 -2.98 20.94
CA TRP A 74 -1.11 -4.08 21.85
C TRP A 74 -0.16 -4.01 23.05
N ASP A 75 1.13 -3.82 22.80
CA ASP A 75 2.17 -3.72 23.82
C ASP A 75 1.90 -2.56 24.80
N ALA A 76 1.61 -1.37 24.27
CA ALA A 76 1.27 -0.20 25.09
C ALA A 76 0.05 -0.42 26.00
N TYR A 77 -0.98 -1.13 25.51
CA TYR A 77 -2.16 -1.47 26.31
C TYR A 77 -1.77 -2.38 27.50
N TYR A 78 -1.02 -3.45 27.25
CA TYR A 78 -0.63 -4.38 28.31
C TYR A 78 0.35 -3.74 29.29
N MET A 79 1.28 -2.91 28.82
CA MET A 79 2.16 -2.13 29.69
C MET A 79 1.38 -1.24 30.66
N ALA A 80 0.39 -0.50 30.17
CA ALA A 80 -0.45 0.35 31.02
C ALA A 80 -1.30 -0.48 32.00
N LYS A 81 -1.86 -1.60 31.55
CA LYS A 81 -2.64 -2.51 32.42
C LYS A 81 -1.79 -3.05 33.56
N ASN A 82 -0.59 -3.55 33.26
CA ASN A 82 0.33 -4.11 34.26
C ASN A 82 0.79 -3.03 35.24
N TYR A 83 1.17 -1.85 34.72
CA TYR A 83 1.55 -0.71 35.55
C TYR A 83 0.44 -0.33 36.54
N ASN A 84 -0.81 -0.25 36.08
CA ASN A 84 -1.95 0.07 36.95
C ASN A 84 -2.21 -1.01 38.00
N ALA A 85 -2.02 -2.29 37.66
CA ALA A 85 -2.16 -3.38 38.59
C ALA A 85 -1.09 -3.32 39.70
N ASP A 86 0.17 -3.09 39.32
CA ASP A 86 1.29 -2.93 40.25
C ASP A 86 1.07 -1.69 41.15
N LEU A 87 0.68 -0.57 40.56
CA LEU A 87 0.37 0.65 41.29
C LEU A 87 -0.76 0.42 42.31
N PHE A 88 -1.81 -0.29 41.92
CA PHE A 88 -2.92 -0.62 42.83
C PHE A 88 -2.45 -1.47 44.02
N MET A 89 -1.61 -2.48 43.79
CA MET A 89 -1.10 -3.34 44.88
C MET A 89 -0.20 -2.57 45.85
N LEU A 90 0.56 -1.58 45.36
CA LEU A 90 1.39 -0.71 46.20
C LEU A 90 0.55 0.27 47.03
N VAL A 91 -0.52 0.82 46.45
CA VAL A 91 -1.40 1.78 47.15
C VAL A 91 -2.35 1.06 48.12
N TYR A 92 -2.77 -0.16 47.81
CA TYR A 92 -3.72 -0.95 48.60
C TYR A 92 -3.16 -2.34 48.96
N PRO A 93 -2.22 -2.43 49.93
CA PRO A 93 -1.59 -3.69 50.29
C PRO A 93 -2.63 -4.73 50.74
N GLY A 94 -2.55 -5.94 50.18
CA GLY A 94 -3.45 -7.06 50.47
C GLY A 94 -4.76 -7.08 49.67
N LYS A 95 -4.98 -6.12 48.74
CA LYS A 95 -6.12 -6.14 47.80
C LYS A 95 -5.65 -6.43 46.37
N VAL A 96 -6.47 -7.14 45.60
CA VAL A 96 -6.20 -7.46 44.19
C VAL A 96 -7.04 -6.54 43.29
N PRO A 97 -6.46 -5.93 42.24
CA PRO A 97 -7.22 -5.11 41.31
C PRO A 97 -8.20 -5.96 40.50
N VAL A 98 -9.41 -5.44 40.29
CA VAL A 98 -10.39 -6.05 39.38
C VAL A 98 -9.97 -5.82 37.93
N SER A 99 -9.94 -6.90 37.15
CA SER A 99 -9.27 -7.04 35.84
C SER A 99 -9.92 -6.32 34.67
#